data_AF-A0A838HWE7-F1
#
_entry.id   AF-A0A838HWE7-F1
#
_cell.length_a   1.000
_cell.length_b   1.000
_cell.length_c   1.000
_cell.angle_alpha   90.00
_cell.angle_beta   90.00
_cell.angle_gamma   90.00
#
_symmetry.space_group_name_H-M   'P 1'
#
loop_
_entity.id
_entity.type
_entity.pdbx_description
1 polymer ?
#
loop_
_entity_poly.entity_id
_entity_poly.type
_entity_poly.pdbx_seq_one_letter_code
_entity_poly.pdbx_strand_id
1 'polypeptide(L)' 'APTPGSPWRRLFGDDLIAGHLARLRRDQQPDGGWPLTWEPPSHASTLEWRGIETLRAVRVLTAYDR' A
#
# COMPACT_ATOMS: atom_id res chain seq x y z
N ALA A 1 4.08 -5.66 8.50
CA ALA A 1 3.84 -6.99 7.89
C ALA A 1 2.83 -6.85 6.76
N PRO A 2 3.22 -6.99 5.48
CA PRO A 2 2.33 -6.77 4.33
C PRO A 2 1.31 -7.89 4.08
N THR A 3 1.48 -9.06 4.72
CA THR A 3 0.52 -10.18 4.69
C THR A 3 0.22 -10.66 6.12
N PRO A 4 -1.00 -11.16 6.39
CA PRO A 4 -1.36 -11.64 7.73
C PRO A 4 -0.61 -12.91 8.14
N GLY A 5 -0.19 -13.74 7.18
CA GLY A 5 0.58 -14.96 7.43
C GLY A 5 2.08 -14.75 7.70
N SER A 6 2.56 -13.50 7.66
CA SER A 6 3.98 -13.22 7.91
C SER A 6 4.36 -13.52 9.37
N PRO A 7 5.51 -14.16 9.66
CA PRO A 7 5.94 -14.39 11.04
C PRO A 7 6.11 -13.08 11.83
N TRP A 8 6.44 -11.99 11.12
CA TRP A 8 6.59 -10.63 11.64
C TRP A 8 5.26 -9.95 11.98
N ARG A 9 4.11 -10.48 11.53
CA ARG A 9 2.78 -9.91 11.83
C ARG A 9 2.51 -9.85 13.34
N ARG A 10 3.01 -10.84 14.09
CA ARG A 10 2.83 -10.95 15.55
C ARG A 10 3.56 -9.87 16.35
N LEU A 11 4.48 -9.13 15.73
CA LEU A 11 5.18 -8.02 16.39
C LEU A 11 4.33 -6.74 16.47
N PHE A 12 3.21 -6.69 15.76
CA PHE A 12 2.36 -5.51 15.66
C PHE A 12 0.95 -5.83 16.17
N GLY A 13 0.41 -4.96 17.03
CA GLY A 13 -0.96 -5.05 17.50
C GLY A 13 -1.99 -4.91 16.38
N ASP A 14 -3.18 -5.47 16.59
CA ASP A 14 -4.22 -5.51 15.56
C ASP A 14 -4.75 -4.12 15.22
N ASP A 15 -4.94 -3.26 16.22
CA ASP A 15 -5.38 -1.86 16.01
C ASP A 15 -4.39 -1.06 15.18
N LEU A 16 -3.09 -1.28 15.38
CA LEU A 16 -2.03 -0.62 14.60
C LEU A 16 -2.10 -1.05 13.13
N ILE A 17 -2.26 -2.36 12.88
CA ILE A 17 -2.38 -2.89 11.53
C ILE A 17 -3.67 -2.38 10.87
N ALA A 18 -4.80 -2.41 11.58
CA ALA A 18 -6.07 -1.90 11.10
C ALA A 18 -5.98 -0.41 10.73
N GLY A 19 -5.34 0.41 11.58
CA GLY A 19 -5.11 1.83 11.32
C GLY A 19 -4.26 2.07 10.07
N HIS A 20 -3.20 1.29 9.86
CA HIS A 20 -2.39 1.37 8.65
C HIS A 20 -3.14 0.93 7.39
N LEU A 21 -3.99 -0.10 7.46
CA LEU A 21 -4.83 -0.53 6.34
C LEU A 21 -5.91 0.51 6.02
N ALA A 22 -6.54 1.11 7.03
CA ALA A 22 -7.51 2.18 6.85
C ALA A 22 -6.88 3.41 6.19
N ARG A 23 -5.68 3.81 6.65
CA ARG A 23 -4.90 4.85 5.98
C ARG A 23 -4.60 4.47 4.53
N LEU A 24 -4.13 3.24 4.29
CA LEU A 24 -3.81 2.79 2.94
C LEU A 24 -5.02 2.89 2.02
N ARG A 25 -6.23 2.47 2.45
CA ARG A 25 -7.46 2.65 1.66
C ARG A 25 -7.78 4.11 1.39
N ARG A 26 -7.69 4.97 2.41
CA ARG A 26 -7.98 6.41 2.29
C ARG A 26 -7.02 7.13 1.33
N ASP A 27 -5.78 6.69 1.27
CA ASP A 27 -4.75 7.31 0.43
C ASP A 27 -4.90 6.93 -1.07
N GLN A 28 -5.86 6.08 -1.44
CA GLN A 28 -6.20 5.80 -2.83
C GLN A 28 -6.71 7.07 -3.52
N GLN A 29 -6.12 7.40 -4.67
CA GLN A 29 -6.48 8.59 -5.44
C GLN A 29 -7.69 8.32 -6.35
N PRO A 30 -8.36 9.37 -6.89
CA PRO A 30 -9.54 9.21 -7.77
C PRO A 30 -9.32 8.36 -9.02
N ASP A 31 -8.07 8.25 -9.49
CA ASP A 31 -7.68 7.40 -10.62
C ASP A 31 -7.47 5.92 -10.22
N GLY A 32 -7.69 5.57 -8.95
CA GLY A 32 -7.51 4.24 -8.39
C GLY A 32 -6.08 3.91 -7.96
N GLY A 33 -5.11 4.79 -8.20
CA GLY A 33 -3.70 4.58 -7.86
C GLY A 33 -3.27 5.14 -6.50
N TRP A 34 -2.04 4.83 -6.08
CA TRP A 34 -1.45 5.34 -4.83
C TRP A 34 -0.31 6.34 -5.04
N PRO A 35 -0.27 7.45 -4.28
CA PRO A 35 0.72 8.50 -4.50
C PRO A 35 2.15 8.00 -4.26
N LEU A 36 3.11 8.56 -5.00
CA LEU A 36 4.52 8.36 -4.71
C LEU A 36 4.92 9.27 -3.54
N THR A 37 5.73 8.77 -2.62
CA THR A 37 6.21 9.52 -1.45
C THR A 37 7.54 10.23 -1.70
N TRP A 38 7.97 10.29 -2.96
CA TRP A 38 9.24 10.82 -3.42
C TRP A 38 9.06 11.38 -4.84
N GLU A 39 9.91 12.32 -5.23
CA GLU A 39 9.86 12.96 -6.55
C GLU A 39 10.63 12.14 -7.59
N PRO A 40 9.97 11.60 -8.63
CA PRO A 40 10.65 10.84 -9.67
C PRO A 40 11.51 11.71 -10.58
N PRO A 41 12.63 11.19 -11.11
CA PRO A 41 13.53 11.97 -11.96
C PRO A 41 12.94 12.32 -13.34
N SER A 42 11.80 11.73 -13.71
CA SER A 42 11.14 11.98 -14.98
C SER A 42 9.65 11.61 -14.96
N HIS A 43 8.91 12.10 -15.95
CA HIS A 43 7.52 11.71 -16.16
C HIS A 43 7.37 10.20 -16.44
N ALA A 44 8.27 9.61 -17.25
CA ALA A 44 8.25 8.17 -17.52
C ALA A 44 8.42 7.35 -16.24
N SER A 45 9.38 7.74 -15.38
CA SER A 45 9.57 7.11 -14.07
C SER A 45 8.34 7.25 -13.19
N THR A 46 7.63 8.38 -13.25
CA THR A 46 6.37 8.55 -12.51
C THR A 46 5.33 7.51 -12.92
N LEU A 47 5.14 7.30 -14.23
CA LEU A 47 4.16 6.33 -14.75
C LEU A 47 4.51 4.90 -14.33
N GLU A 48 5.77 4.50 -14.47
CA GLU A 48 6.23 3.16 -14.08
C GLU A 48 6.03 2.91 -12.59
N TRP A 49 6.49 3.82 -11.73
CA TRP A 49 6.42 3.66 -10.28
C TRP A 49 5.01 3.78 -9.73
N ARG A 50 4.13 4.60 -10.35
CA ARG A 50 2.70 4.65 -10.00
C ARG A 50 2.04 3.28 -10.18
N GLY A 51 2.39 2.55 -11.24
CA GLY A 51 1.92 1.19 -11.45
C GLY A 51 2.39 0.23 -10.34
N ILE A 52 3.67 0.29 -10.00
CA ILE A 52 4.28 -0.55 -8.95
C ILE A 52 3.63 -0.29 -7.57
N GLU A 53 3.51 0.98 -7.16
CA GLU A 53 2.93 1.33 -5.87
C GLU A 53 1.45 0.97 -5.78
N THR A 54 0.71 1.12 -6.88
CA THR A 54 -0.69 0.68 -6.95
C THR A 54 -0.81 -0.83 -6.75
N LEU A 55 0.00 -1.63 -7.48
CA LEU A 55 -0.01 -3.08 -7.34
C LEU A 55 0.39 -3.53 -5.93
N ARG A 56 1.38 -2.88 -5.32
CA ARG A 56 1.78 -3.11 -3.93
C ARG A 56 0.60 -2.86 -2.98
N ALA A 57 -0.05 -1.71 -3.08
CA ALA A 57 -1.15 -1.34 -2.19
C ALA A 57 -2.33 -2.31 -2.32
N VAL A 58 -2.76 -2.62 -3.54
CA VAL A 58 -3.83 -3.58 -3.80
C VAL A 58 -3.49 -4.95 -3.23
N ARG A 59 -2.28 -5.47 -3.46
CA ARG A 59 -1.85 -6.78 -2.90
C ARG A 59 -1.92 -6.81 -1.37
N VAL A 60 -1.52 -5.74 -0.70
CA VAL A 60 -1.60 -5.64 0.77
C VAL A 60 -3.06 -5.62 1.22
N LEU A 61 -3.90 -4.77 0.61
CA LEU A 61 -5.31 -4.68 0.96
C LEU A 61 -6.02 -6.03 0.74
N THR A 62 -5.87 -6.66 -0.43
CA THR A 62 -6.43 -7.98 -0.73
C THR A 62 -5.94 -9.07 0.23
N ALA A 63 -4.68 -9.02 0.67
CA ALA A 63 -4.17 -10.01 1.62
C ALA A 63 -4.85 -9.93 3.01
N TYR A 64 -5.33 -8.76 3.41
CA TYR A 64 -5.97 -8.52 4.70
C TYR A 64 -7.50 -8.46 4.66
N ASP A 65 -8.08 -8.20 3.49
CA ASP A 65 -9.50 -7.88 3.29
C ASP A 65 -10.21 -8.97 2.49
N ARG A 66 -10.13 -10.21 2.96
CA ARG A 66 -10.68 -11.39 2.25
C ARG A 66 -12.03 -11.15 1.58
#